data_AF-A0A8J6RQN2-F1
#
_entry.id   AF-A0A8J6RQN2-F1
#
_cell.length_a   1.000
_cell.length_b   1.000
_cell.length_c   1.000
_cell.angle_alpha   90.00
_cell.angle_beta   90.00
_cell.angle_gamma   90.00
#
_symmetry.space_group_name_H-M   'P 1'
#
loop_
_entity.id
_entity.type
_entity.pdbx_description
1 polymer ?
#
loop_
_entity_poly.entity_id
_entity_poly.type
_entity_poly.pdbx_seq_one_letter_code
_entity_poly.pdbx_strand_id
1 'polypeptide(L)'
;MKLEDSTLGSKYTLHFPFWLSPNQQMPAQTYPVQKKLKCLTLTFGVPILNPEYKENFYVITVQGFDSKESAEEYFNHLWAGLVWMLLNRGIGFNITKDIQNSDGDVIVDVNLPAVYPSDKQPITIGALLGDFIFKIDFEQFYSPLLEGATVSKNSMFISDLSPELKLALELYNSCCYEQLLPKPKFLMLIIILETLANAYKKENSDKIRQLVNEWNQQIKQRIKELEANQEDYKQNKNHEKLEELKAVKSIEGRLKHLKDNSLLDRIKNLVIETLKVNEFESQKYKKTLNKLYGIRSTLVHEGKIKDGKSFLEDLQEAEHIVQAVLKAKFCSIVEIHN
;
A
#
# COMPACT_ATOMS: atom_id res chain seq x y z
N MET A 1 30.69 9.00 47.20
CA MET A 1 30.66 8.51 45.81
C MET A 1 29.49 9.21 45.14
N LYS A 2 29.76 10.35 44.48
CA LYS A 2 28.76 11.10 43.73
C LYS A 2 28.48 10.30 42.46
N LEU A 3 27.22 9.92 42.25
CA LEU A 3 26.74 9.50 40.94
C LEU A 3 26.88 10.74 40.04
N GLU A 4 27.93 10.78 39.23
CA GLU A 4 27.96 11.68 38.09
C GLU A 4 26.83 11.24 37.17
N ASP A 5 25.77 12.05 37.13
CA ASP A 5 24.82 12.06 36.03
C ASP A 5 25.62 12.25 34.76
N SER A 6 25.97 11.14 34.10
CA SER A 6 26.47 11.15 32.73
C SER A 6 25.29 11.43 31.79
N THR A 7 24.66 12.58 31.96
CA THR A 7 23.88 13.25 30.93
C THR A 7 24.87 13.82 29.92
N LEU A 8 25.57 12.94 29.19
CA LEU A 8 26.05 13.33 27.87
C LEU A 8 24.78 13.72 27.12
N GLY A 9 24.55 15.02 27.01
CA GLY A 9 23.36 15.58 26.43
C GLY A 9 23.17 14.99 25.05
N SER A 10 21.98 14.41 24.81
CA SER A 10 21.57 14.02 23.48
C SER A 10 21.87 15.15 22.52
N LYS A 11 22.59 14.86 21.44
CA LYS A 11 23.14 15.90 20.57
C LYS A 11 22.18 16.27 19.47
N TYR A 12 21.29 15.36 19.06
CA TYR A 12 20.42 15.57 17.91
C TYR A 12 18.95 15.23 18.21
N THR A 13 18.08 15.98 17.54
CA THR A 13 16.63 15.86 17.56
C THR A 13 16.13 15.64 16.12
N LEU A 14 15.26 14.65 15.94
CA LEU A 14 14.50 14.43 14.72
C LEU A 14 13.14 15.12 14.83
N HIS A 15 12.80 15.93 13.84
CA HIS A 15 11.49 16.53 13.65
C HIS A 15 10.82 15.87 12.45
N PHE A 16 9.63 15.32 12.67
CA PHE A 16 8.92 14.52 11.68
C PHE A 16 7.49 15.06 11.51
N PRO A 17 7.26 15.95 10.53
CA PRO A 17 5.93 16.42 10.20
C PRO A 17 5.18 15.38 9.36
N PHE A 18 3.89 15.25 9.62
CA PHE A 18 2.98 14.40 8.86
C PHE A 18 1.55 14.95 8.89
N TRP A 19 0.77 14.59 7.89
CA TRP A 19 -0.65 14.94 7.80
C TRP A 19 -1.50 13.69 7.99
N LEU A 20 -2.67 13.86 8.59
CA LEU A 20 -3.72 12.84 8.58
C LEU A 20 -4.70 13.15 7.47
N SER A 21 -5.57 12.18 7.13
CA SER A 21 -6.70 12.43 6.22
C SER A 21 -7.44 13.72 6.62
N PRO A 22 -7.91 14.57 5.68
CA PRO A 22 -8.50 15.89 6.01
C PRO A 22 -9.66 15.86 7.03
N ASN A 23 -10.37 14.73 7.15
CA ASN A 23 -11.47 14.58 8.10
C ASN A 23 -11.06 13.84 9.39
N GLN A 24 -9.76 13.64 9.62
CA GLN A 24 -9.20 12.96 10.79
C GLN A 24 -8.34 13.94 11.58
N GLN A 25 -8.61 14.03 12.88
CA GLN A 25 -7.76 14.77 13.80
C GLN A 25 -7.70 14.06 15.15
N MET A 26 -6.55 14.22 15.80
CA MET A 26 -6.39 13.80 17.18
C MET A 26 -7.02 14.84 18.13
N PRO A 27 -7.60 14.41 19.26
CA PRO A 27 -8.24 15.29 20.22
C PRO A 27 -7.24 16.27 20.85
N ALA A 28 -7.59 17.56 20.84
CA ALA A 28 -6.75 18.65 21.35
C ALA A 28 -6.32 18.50 22.82
N GLN A 29 -7.08 17.75 23.63
CA GLN A 29 -6.78 17.47 25.04
C GLN A 29 -5.57 16.54 25.23
N THR A 30 -4.99 16.03 24.15
CA THR A 30 -3.94 15.02 24.17
C THR A 30 -2.56 15.57 23.84
N TYR A 31 -2.34 16.88 24.02
CA TYR A 31 -1.11 17.54 23.60
C TYR A 31 -0.53 18.51 24.65
N PRO A 32 0.80 18.64 24.73
CA PRO A 32 1.79 17.72 24.16
C PRO A 32 1.79 16.39 24.94
N VAL A 33 1.87 15.25 24.24
CA VAL A 33 2.13 13.95 24.87
C VAL A 33 3.59 13.61 24.71
N GLN A 34 4.27 13.44 25.85
CA GLN A 34 5.64 12.96 25.92
C GLN A 34 5.68 11.53 26.41
N LYS A 35 6.43 10.70 25.69
CA LYS A 35 6.63 9.30 26.04
C LYS A 35 8.08 8.92 25.82
N LYS A 36 8.63 8.20 26.78
CA LYS A 36 10.02 7.74 26.76
C LYS A 36 10.09 6.34 26.16
N LEU A 37 10.89 6.17 25.10
CA LEU A 37 11.24 4.90 24.49
C LEU A 37 12.73 4.65 24.67
N LYS A 38 13.10 3.83 25.66
CA LYS A 38 14.51 3.60 26.05
C LYS A 38 15.21 4.94 26.37
N CYS A 39 16.17 5.36 25.54
CA CYS A 39 16.89 6.63 25.63
C CYS A 39 16.22 7.77 24.85
N LEU A 40 15.22 7.48 24.02
CA LEU A 40 14.55 8.47 23.19
C LEU A 40 13.31 9.05 23.89
N THR A 41 13.05 10.34 23.66
CA THR A 41 11.83 11.02 24.10
C THR A 41 11.03 11.40 22.87
N LEU A 42 9.84 10.84 22.73
CA LEU A 42 8.90 11.16 21.66
C LEU A 42 7.89 12.17 22.18
N THR A 43 7.81 13.32 21.52
CA THR A 43 6.85 14.38 21.80
C THR A 43 5.94 14.55 20.60
N PHE A 44 4.64 14.41 20.82
CA PHE A 44 3.63 14.73 19.83
C PHE A 44 3.21 16.19 20.00
N GLY A 45 3.41 16.99 18.95
CA GLY A 45 3.05 18.40 18.90
C GLY A 45 1.55 18.61 18.64
N VAL A 46 1.07 19.78 19.06
CA VAL A 46 -0.28 20.28 18.74
C VAL A 46 -0.43 20.38 17.21
N PRO A 47 -1.61 20.14 16.62
CA PRO A 47 -1.82 20.40 15.20
C PRO A 47 -1.45 21.83 14.83
N ILE A 48 -0.72 21.99 13.73
CA ILE A 48 -0.28 23.27 13.19
C ILE A 48 -0.98 23.45 11.85
N LEU A 49 -1.60 24.61 11.63
CA LEU A 49 -2.20 24.91 10.33
C LEU A 49 -1.09 25.27 9.33
N ASN A 50 -1.03 24.55 8.23
CA ASN A 50 -0.30 25.02 7.06
C ASN A 50 -1.18 26.06 6.32
N PRO A 51 -0.77 27.34 6.26
CA PRO A 51 -1.58 28.40 5.65
C PRO A 51 -1.70 28.27 4.13
N GLU A 52 -0.75 27.62 3.46
CA GLU A 52 -0.74 27.39 2.01
C GLU A 52 -1.78 26.33 1.63
N TYR A 53 -1.82 25.21 2.37
CA TYR A 53 -2.70 24.08 2.05
C TYR A 53 -4.02 24.08 2.84
N LYS A 54 -4.14 24.94 3.86
CA LYS A 54 -5.28 24.96 4.81
C LYS A 54 -5.53 23.61 5.49
N GLU A 55 -4.47 22.81 5.61
CA GLU A 55 -4.50 21.50 6.25
C GLU A 55 -3.73 21.55 7.56
N ASN A 56 -4.22 20.80 8.56
CA ASN A 56 -3.50 20.62 9.81
C ASN A 56 -2.44 19.54 9.64
N PHE A 57 -1.22 19.83 10.05
CA PHE A 57 -0.17 18.83 10.19
C PHE A 57 0.20 18.61 11.65
N TYR A 58 0.75 17.45 11.90
CA TYR A 58 1.22 17.00 13.20
C TYR A 58 2.72 16.82 13.15
N VAL A 59 3.36 16.99 14.30
CA VAL A 59 4.80 16.83 14.44
C VAL A 59 5.09 15.76 15.48
N ILE A 60 5.91 14.78 15.10
CA ILE A 60 6.60 13.90 16.04
C ILE A 60 8.01 14.45 16.21
N THR A 61 8.35 14.83 17.44
CA THR A 61 9.73 15.20 17.80
C THR A 61 10.36 14.05 18.56
N VAL A 62 11.48 13.53 18.08
CA VAL A 62 12.23 12.46 18.75
C VAL A 62 13.57 13.04 19.19
N GLN A 63 13.78 13.09 20.50
CA GLN A 63 15.02 13.56 21.11
C GLN A 63 15.78 12.37 21.68
N GLY A 64 17.10 12.49 21.85
CA GLY A 64 17.90 11.43 22.48
C GLY A 64 18.99 10.83 21.60
N PHE A 65 19.24 11.37 20.40
CA PHE A 65 20.22 10.80 19.47
C PHE A 65 21.64 11.31 19.74
N ASP A 66 22.60 10.39 19.70
CA ASP A 66 24.02 10.68 19.90
C ASP A 66 24.70 11.22 18.63
N SER A 67 24.14 10.92 17.46
CA SER A 67 24.62 11.37 16.15
C SER A 67 23.48 11.76 15.21
N LYS A 68 23.81 12.53 14.17
CA LYS A 68 22.89 12.95 13.11
C LYS A 68 22.41 11.76 12.29
N GLU A 69 23.33 10.86 11.94
CA GLU A 69 23.07 9.68 11.14
C GLU A 69 22.06 8.76 11.84
N SER A 70 22.17 8.59 13.17
CA SER A 70 21.20 7.80 13.94
C SER A 70 19.81 8.44 13.95
N ALA A 71 19.72 9.78 14.00
CA ALA A 71 18.46 10.49 13.90
C ALA A 71 17.83 10.38 12.50
N GLU A 72 18.65 10.48 11.43
CA GLU A 72 18.21 10.27 10.05
C GLU A 72 17.73 8.83 9.81
N GLU A 73 18.46 7.83 10.30
CA GLU A 73 18.05 6.41 10.21
C GLU A 73 16.75 6.12 10.96
N TYR A 74 16.48 6.85 12.05
CA TYR A 74 15.23 6.72 12.81
C TYR A 74 13.99 7.18 12.03
N PHE A 75 14.17 7.97 10.96
CA PHE A 75 13.08 8.32 10.03
C PHE A 75 12.34 7.07 9.52
N ASN A 76 13.10 6.04 9.15
CA ASN A 76 12.52 4.80 8.63
C ASN A 76 11.67 4.05 9.68
N HIS A 77 12.03 4.17 10.96
CA HIS A 77 11.27 3.58 12.05
C HIS A 77 9.93 4.29 12.22
N LEU A 78 9.91 5.63 12.18
CA LEU A 78 8.66 6.40 12.21
C LEU A 78 7.79 6.12 10.99
N TRP A 79 8.40 6.00 9.81
CA TRP A 79 7.71 5.61 8.59
C TRP A 79 7.05 4.24 8.71
N ALA A 80 7.80 3.24 9.19
CA ALA A 80 7.29 1.90 9.43
C ALA A 80 6.14 1.91 10.45
N GLY A 81 6.25 2.74 11.50
CA GLY A 81 5.18 2.99 12.46
C GLY A 81 3.90 3.55 11.81
N LEU A 82 4.03 4.54 10.93
CA LEU A 82 2.87 5.11 10.22
C LEU A 82 2.23 4.10 9.25
N VAL A 83 3.04 3.31 8.54
CA VAL A 83 2.52 2.21 7.71
C VAL A 83 1.83 1.16 8.56
N TRP A 84 2.39 0.80 9.72
CA TRP A 84 1.75 -0.14 10.63
C TRP A 84 0.41 0.39 11.13
N MET A 85 0.33 1.68 11.46
CA MET A 85 -0.91 2.34 11.82
C MET A 85 -1.93 2.30 10.68
N LEU A 86 -1.53 2.64 9.45
CA LEU A 86 -2.37 2.52 8.26
C LEU A 86 -2.92 1.10 8.12
N LEU A 87 -2.07 0.09 8.24
CA LEU A 87 -2.44 -1.32 8.06
C LEU A 87 -3.26 -1.90 9.20
N ASN A 88 -3.23 -1.34 10.41
CA ASN A 88 -4.01 -1.84 11.55
C ASN A 88 -5.30 -1.05 11.80
N ARG A 89 -5.32 0.23 11.45
CA ARG A 89 -6.42 1.16 11.79
C ARG A 89 -7.05 1.81 10.58
N GLY A 90 -6.49 1.66 9.38
CA GLY A 90 -6.98 2.34 8.17
C GLY A 90 -6.80 3.86 8.24
N ILE A 91 -5.88 4.35 9.07
CA ILE A 91 -5.58 5.78 9.21
C ILE A 91 -4.59 6.16 8.11
N GLY A 92 -5.10 6.87 7.10
CA GLY A 92 -4.28 7.41 6.02
C GLY A 92 -3.43 8.58 6.50
N PHE A 93 -2.21 8.68 6.00
CA PHE A 93 -1.29 9.75 6.33
C PHE A 93 -0.61 10.32 5.09
N ASN A 94 -0.08 11.53 5.18
CA ASN A 94 0.83 12.07 4.17
C ASN A 94 2.12 12.51 4.86
N ILE A 95 3.23 12.40 4.15
CA ILE A 95 4.56 12.81 4.61
C ILE A 95 5.38 13.29 3.42
N THR A 96 6.23 14.28 3.65
CA THR A 96 7.26 14.63 2.67
C THR A 96 8.48 13.74 2.93
N LYS A 97 9.03 13.14 1.88
CA LYS A 97 10.15 12.18 2.00
C LYS A 97 11.53 12.87 2.02
N ASP A 98 11.59 14.16 1.72
CA ASP A 98 12.83 14.92 1.67
C ASP A 98 13.22 15.41 3.07
N ILE A 99 14.32 14.89 3.60
CA ILE A 99 14.86 15.30 4.90
C ILE A 99 15.74 16.54 4.69
N GLN A 100 15.43 17.61 5.40
CA GLN A 100 16.28 18.79 5.49
C GLN A 100 17.40 18.58 6.49
N ASN A 101 18.62 18.91 6.05
CA ASN A 101 19.80 18.91 6.89
C ASN A 101 20.18 20.34 7.26
N SER A 102 20.18 20.62 8.56
CA SER A 102 20.44 21.96 9.09
C SER A 102 21.55 21.95 10.14
N ASP A 103 22.77 22.28 9.70
CA ASP A 103 23.94 22.31 10.58
C ASP A 103 24.14 23.70 11.26
N GLY A 104 23.26 24.69 11.01
CA GLY A 104 23.39 26.12 11.40
C GLY A 104 22.25 26.68 12.28
N ASP A 105 22.07 28.01 12.35
CA ASP A 105 20.91 28.65 13.01
C ASP A 105 19.63 28.29 12.24
N VAL A 106 18.73 27.56 12.90
CA VAL A 106 17.80 26.67 12.18
C VAL A 106 16.47 27.35 11.88
N ILE A 107 16.33 27.90 10.68
CA ILE A 107 15.03 28.03 10.03
C ILE A 107 14.73 26.65 9.41
N VAL A 108 13.94 25.83 10.11
CA VAL A 108 13.42 24.57 9.55
C VAL A 108 12.16 24.91 8.76
N ASP A 109 12.03 24.39 7.54
CA ASP A 109 10.71 24.32 6.92
C ASP A 109 9.87 23.30 7.71
N VAL A 110 8.89 23.78 8.45
CA VAL A 110 8.02 22.96 9.31
C VAL A 110 7.26 21.87 8.55
N ASN A 111 7.21 21.94 7.22
CA ASN A 111 6.58 20.94 6.36
C ASN A 111 7.52 19.81 5.95
N LEU A 112 8.81 19.91 6.29
CA LEU A 112 9.82 18.93 5.91
C LEU A 112 10.41 18.27 7.15
N PRO A 113 10.62 16.94 7.13
CA PRO A 113 11.40 16.25 8.15
C PRO A 113 12.78 16.90 8.27
N ALA A 114 13.27 17.05 9.49
CA ALA A 114 14.57 17.68 9.74
C ALA A 114 15.29 17.08 10.93
N VAL A 115 16.62 17.04 10.83
CA VAL A 115 17.52 16.70 11.94
C VAL A 115 18.34 17.93 12.30
N TYR A 116 18.35 18.27 13.60
CA TYR A 116 19.09 19.42 14.12
C TYR A 116 19.64 19.16 15.53
N PRO A 117 20.66 19.93 15.96
CA PRO A 117 21.20 19.83 17.32
C PRO A 117 20.15 20.07 18.41
N SER A 118 20.11 19.23 19.45
CA SER A 118 19.05 19.28 20.48
C SER A 118 19.05 20.55 21.35
N ASP A 119 20.17 21.27 21.40
CA ASP A 119 20.29 22.57 22.06
C ASP A 119 19.65 23.72 21.27
N LYS A 120 19.23 23.48 20.02
CA LYS A 120 18.53 24.45 19.18
C LYS A 120 17.03 24.20 19.20
N GLN A 121 16.24 25.26 19.40
CA GLN A 121 14.79 25.21 19.23
C GLN A 121 14.45 25.68 17.81
N PRO A 122 13.72 24.89 17.01
CA PRO A 122 13.24 25.37 15.72
C PRO A 122 12.21 26.48 15.94
N ILE A 123 12.32 27.56 15.17
CA ILE A 123 11.31 28.61 15.16
C ILE A 123 10.16 28.14 14.26
N THR A 124 9.08 27.66 14.87
CA THR A 124 7.86 27.24 14.17
C THR A 124 6.94 28.44 13.98
N ILE A 125 6.58 28.77 12.74
CA ILE A 125 5.56 29.79 12.42
C ILE A 125 4.31 29.08 11.91
N GLY A 126 3.21 29.16 12.65
CA GLY A 126 1.91 28.58 12.27
C GLY A 126 0.76 29.10 13.10
N ALA A 127 -0.45 29.12 12.55
CA ALA A 127 -1.67 29.55 13.23
C ALA A 127 -2.45 28.36 13.79
N LEU A 128 -3.17 28.55 14.90
CA LEU A 128 -4.08 27.55 15.49
C LEU A 128 -5.52 27.86 15.07
N LEU A 129 -6.22 26.92 14.43
CA LEU A 129 -7.66 27.00 14.19
C LEU A 129 -8.32 25.61 14.33
N GLY A 130 -9.59 25.61 14.75
CA GLY A 130 -10.41 24.40 14.88
C GLY A 130 -11.70 24.54 14.10
N ASP A 131 -12.02 23.52 13.30
CA ASP A 131 -13.35 23.25 12.75
C ASP A 131 -13.59 21.73 12.74
N PHE A 132 -14.84 21.30 12.57
CA PHE A 132 -15.40 19.98 12.91
C PHE A 132 -14.67 18.75 12.35
N ILE A 133 -14.38 17.76 13.22
CA ILE A 133 -13.56 16.59 12.89
C ILE A 133 -14.04 15.28 13.53
N PHE A 134 -13.82 14.14 12.84
CA PHE A 134 -13.79 12.82 13.47
C PHE A 134 -12.58 12.68 14.40
N LYS A 135 -12.84 12.65 15.71
CA LYS A 135 -11.81 12.44 16.73
C LYS A 135 -11.29 11.00 16.65
N ILE A 136 -10.01 10.85 16.32
CA ILE A 136 -9.30 9.57 16.50
C ILE A 136 -8.90 9.49 17.97
N ASP A 137 -9.25 8.42 18.67
CA ASP A 137 -8.72 8.16 20.01
C ASP A 137 -7.18 8.09 19.95
N PHE A 138 -6.50 8.89 20.74
CA PHE A 138 -5.04 8.96 20.74
C PHE A 138 -4.40 7.60 20.97
N GLU A 139 -4.97 6.74 21.82
CA GLU A 139 -4.42 5.40 22.05
C GLU A 139 -4.56 4.49 20.82
N GLN A 140 -5.61 4.69 20.01
CA GLN A 140 -5.77 3.98 18.75
C GLN A 140 -4.75 4.41 17.68
N PHE A 141 -4.30 5.66 17.73
CA PHE A 141 -3.23 6.19 16.87
C PHE A 141 -1.85 5.77 17.38
N TYR A 142 -1.59 6.04 18.66
CA TYR A 142 -0.28 6.00 19.27
C TYR A 142 0.26 4.57 19.46
N SER A 143 -0.58 3.65 19.93
CA SER A 143 -0.14 2.28 20.22
C SER A 143 0.36 1.55 18.95
N PRO A 144 -0.38 1.55 17.82
CA PRO A 144 0.14 0.99 16.57
C PRO A 144 1.35 1.73 16.03
N LEU A 145 1.37 3.07 16.07
CA LEU A 145 2.52 3.85 15.60
C LEU A 145 3.80 3.42 16.33
N LEU A 146 3.74 3.31 17.65
CA LEU A 146 4.86 2.83 18.45
C LEU A 146 5.23 1.39 18.15
N GLU A 147 4.23 0.50 18.06
CA GLU A 147 4.47 -0.91 17.76
C GLU A 147 5.26 -1.03 16.46
N GLY A 148 4.80 -0.42 15.37
CA GLY A 148 5.52 -0.46 14.10
C GLY A 148 6.92 0.19 14.18
N ALA A 149 7.05 1.31 14.89
CA ALA A 149 8.35 1.98 15.06
C ALA A 149 9.35 1.21 15.92
N THR A 150 8.88 0.37 16.86
CA THR A 150 9.73 -0.39 17.78
C THR A 150 10.05 -1.79 17.30
N VAL A 151 9.21 -2.39 16.45
CA VAL A 151 9.42 -3.76 15.96
C VAL A 151 10.38 -3.81 14.78
N SER A 152 10.62 -2.69 14.08
CA SER A 152 11.72 -2.58 13.11
C SER A 152 13.07 -2.71 13.82
N LYS A 153 13.52 -3.95 14.08
CA LYS A 153 14.81 -4.23 14.75
C LYS A 153 16.01 -3.95 13.86
N ASN A 154 15.80 -4.06 12.55
CA ASN A 154 16.75 -3.66 11.54
C ASN A 154 16.34 -2.27 11.04
N SER A 155 17.32 -1.45 10.67
CA SER A 155 17.12 -0.22 9.90
C SER A 155 16.49 -0.58 8.55
N MET A 156 15.22 -0.96 8.53
CA MET A 156 14.52 -1.29 7.31
C MET A 156 14.43 -0.01 6.52
N PHE A 157 15.20 0.08 5.45
CA PHE A 157 15.10 1.24 4.59
C PHE A 157 13.84 1.09 3.75
N ILE A 158 13.16 2.20 3.48
CA ILE A 158 12.07 2.24 2.48
C ILE A 158 12.54 1.66 1.13
N SER A 159 13.85 1.69 0.84
CA SER A 159 14.48 1.07 -0.32
C SER A 159 14.45 -0.46 -0.32
N ASP A 160 14.27 -1.12 0.82
CA ASP A 160 14.25 -2.58 0.94
C ASP A 160 12.89 -3.17 0.53
N LEU A 161 11.85 -2.32 0.43
CA LEU A 161 10.56 -2.72 -0.10
C LEU A 161 10.66 -2.99 -1.60
N SER A 162 10.04 -4.09 -2.04
CA SER A 162 9.86 -4.31 -3.47
C SER A 162 9.06 -3.14 -4.10
N PRO A 163 9.35 -2.75 -5.35
CA PRO A 163 8.62 -1.67 -6.03
C PRO A 163 7.10 -1.87 -6.02
N GLU A 164 6.64 -3.12 -6.15
CA GLU A 164 5.22 -3.49 -6.13
C GLU A 164 4.60 -3.29 -4.76
N LEU A 165 5.28 -3.69 -3.69
CA LEU A 165 4.76 -3.50 -2.33
C LEU A 165 4.73 -2.02 -1.95
N LYS A 166 5.75 -1.26 -2.32
CA LYS A 166 5.78 0.19 -2.12
C LYS A 166 4.60 0.86 -2.81
N LEU A 167 4.37 0.57 -4.09
CA LEU A 167 3.23 1.09 -4.84
C LEU A 167 1.90 0.66 -4.22
N ALA A 168 1.77 -0.61 -3.82
CA ALA A 168 0.56 -1.13 -3.20
C ALA A 168 0.23 -0.43 -1.87
N LEU A 169 1.24 -0.13 -1.04
CA LEU A 169 1.08 0.64 0.19
C LEU A 169 0.69 2.10 -0.09
N GLU A 170 1.31 2.73 -1.09
CA GLU A 170 0.98 4.10 -1.51
C GLU A 170 -0.48 4.20 -2.00
N LEU A 171 -0.93 3.25 -2.84
CA LEU A 171 -2.33 3.19 -3.29
C LEU A 171 -3.30 2.95 -2.13
N TYR A 172 -2.96 2.06 -1.19
CA TYR A 172 -3.82 1.80 -0.02
C TYR A 172 -3.89 3.03 0.89
N ASN A 173 -2.77 3.72 1.08
CA ASN A 173 -2.74 4.96 1.81
C ASN A 173 -3.62 6.03 1.16
N SER A 174 -3.56 6.21 -0.16
CA SER A 174 -4.44 7.13 -0.90
C SER A 174 -5.93 6.78 -0.72
N CYS A 175 -6.29 5.49 -0.74
CA CYS A 175 -7.66 5.05 -0.43
C CYS A 175 -8.14 5.55 0.94
N CYS A 176 -7.28 5.46 1.95
CA CYS A 176 -7.59 5.85 3.32
C CYS A 176 -7.54 7.37 3.51
N TYR A 177 -6.60 8.06 2.85
CA TYR A 177 -6.40 9.50 2.97
C TYR A 177 -7.50 10.31 2.26
N GLU A 178 -7.81 9.97 1.01
CA GLU A 178 -8.75 10.74 0.17
C GLU A 178 -10.22 10.41 0.44
N GLN A 179 -10.50 9.37 1.24
CA GLN A 179 -11.87 8.93 1.57
C GLN A 179 -12.73 8.70 0.32
N LEU A 180 -12.15 7.99 -0.64
CA LEU A 180 -12.78 7.70 -1.93
C LEU A 180 -14.20 7.16 -1.79
N LEU A 181 -15.07 7.56 -2.73
CA LEU A 181 -16.39 6.97 -2.86
C LEU A 181 -16.31 5.44 -3.02
N PRO A 182 -17.35 4.67 -2.63
CA PRO A 182 -17.29 3.20 -2.58
C PRO A 182 -16.81 2.52 -3.87
N LYS A 183 -17.25 2.98 -5.04
CA LYS A 183 -16.88 2.39 -6.35
C LYS A 183 -15.41 2.62 -6.72
N PRO A 184 -14.89 3.87 -6.74
CA PRO A 184 -13.45 4.11 -6.89
C PRO A 184 -12.60 3.37 -5.86
N LYS A 185 -13.03 3.37 -4.59
CA LYS A 185 -12.33 2.64 -3.52
C LYS A 185 -12.24 1.14 -3.82
N PHE A 186 -13.35 0.53 -4.21
CA PHE A 186 -13.39 -0.87 -4.62
C PHE A 186 -12.40 -1.17 -5.75
N LEU A 187 -12.40 -0.36 -6.81
CA LEU A 187 -11.49 -0.55 -7.93
C LEU A 187 -10.03 -0.42 -7.49
N MET A 188 -9.72 0.55 -6.64
CA MET A 188 -8.36 0.75 -6.12
C MET A 188 -7.89 -0.44 -5.27
N LEU A 189 -8.76 -1.02 -4.45
CA LEU A 189 -8.46 -2.23 -3.67
C LEU A 189 -8.12 -3.43 -4.58
N ILE A 190 -8.82 -3.59 -5.70
CA ILE A 190 -8.50 -4.64 -6.67
C ILE A 190 -7.18 -4.32 -7.39
N ILE A 191 -6.93 -3.06 -7.76
CA ILE A 191 -5.65 -2.62 -8.38
C ILE A 191 -4.46 -2.90 -7.45
N ILE A 192 -4.62 -2.74 -6.14
CA ILE A 192 -3.60 -3.10 -5.15
C ILE A 192 -3.26 -4.59 -5.23
N LEU A 193 -4.27 -5.48 -5.29
CA LEU A 193 -4.04 -6.92 -5.46
C LEU A 193 -3.42 -7.25 -6.82
N GLU A 194 -3.85 -6.58 -7.89
CA GLU A 194 -3.27 -6.74 -9.24
C GLU A 194 -1.78 -6.34 -9.26
N THR A 195 -1.44 -5.25 -8.58
CA THR A 195 -0.06 -4.72 -8.44
C THR A 195 0.82 -5.74 -7.72
N LEU A 196 0.38 -6.27 -6.58
CA LEU A 196 1.12 -7.28 -5.83
C LEU A 196 1.19 -8.61 -6.58
N ALA A 197 0.11 -9.01 -7.26
CA ALA A 197 0.06 -10.24 -8.03
C ALA A 197 1.01 -10.16 -9.22
N ASN A 198 1.31 -8.98 -9.73
CA ASN A 198 2.27 -8.77 -10.83
C ASN A 198 3.70 -9.21 -10.50
N ALA A 199 4.11 -9.19 -9.23
CA ALA A 199 5.36 -9.79 -8.78
C ALA A 199 5.35 -11.34 -8.87
N TYR A 200 4.17 -11.97 -8.73
CA TYR A 200 3.98 -13.43 -8.87
C TYR A 200 3.89 -13.86 -10.34
N LYS A 201 4.68 -13.29 -11.24
CA LYS A 201 4.78 -13.85 -12.59
C LYS A 201 5.54 -15.14 -12.40
N LYS A 202 4.78 -16.24 -12.24
CA LYS A 202 5.36 -17.58 -12.32
C LYS A 202 6.14 -17.58 -13.63
N GLU A 203 7.46 -17.67 -13.55
CA GLU A 203 8.26 -18.04 -14.71
C GLU A 203 7.78 -19.44 -15.07
N ASN A 204 6.75 -19.51 -15.91
CA ASN A 204 6.50 -20.70 -16.69
C ASN A 204 7.87 -21.01 -17.30
N SER A 205 8.42 -22.19 -16.99
CA SER A 205 9.70 -22.65 -17.52
C SER A 205 9.75 -22.24 -18.99
N ASP A 206 10.88 -21.68 -19.44
CA ASP A 206 11.01 -21.19 -20.82
C ASP A 206 10.55 -22.22 -21.86
N LYS A 207 10.66 -23.51 -21.53
CA LYS A 207 10.11 -24.64 -22.28
C LYS A 207 8.59 -24.59 -22.48
N ILE A 208 7.81 -24.29 -21.44
CA ILE A 208 6.35 -24.16 -21.52
C ILE A 208 5.98 -22.93 -22.35
N ARG A 209 6.66 -21.80 -22.15
CA ARG A 209 6.45 -20.60 -22.96
C ARG A 209 6.77 -20.84 -24.42
N GLN A 210 7.85 -21.57 -24.69
CA GLN A 210 8.25 -21.97 -26.03
C GLN A 210 7.17 -22.84 -26.69
N LEU A 211 6.71 -23.92 -26.02
CA LEU A 211 5.65 -24.79 -26.54
C LEU A 211 4.36 -24.02 -26.84
N VAL A 212 3.94 -23.13 -25.92
CA VAL A 212 2.75 -22.29 -26.13
C VAL A 212 2.95 -21.34 -27.32
N ASN A 213 4.14 -20.76 -27.49
CA ASN A 213 4.44 -19.90 -28.64
C ASN A 213 4.44 -20.68 -29.96
N GLU A 214 5.02 -21.87 -30.00
CA GLU A 214 5.04 -22.77 -31.16
C GLU A 214 3.62 -23.14 -31.60
N TRP A 215 2.77 -23.58 -30.66
CA TRP A 215 1.37 -23.89 -30.95
C TRP A 215 0.59 -22.65 -31.41
N ASN A 216 0.85 -21.49 -30.82
CA ASN A 216 0.20 -20.25 -31.21
C ASN A 216 0.59 -19.82 -32.64
N GLN A 217 1.85 -20.05 -33.05
CA GLN A 217 2.28 -19.83 -34.44
C GLN A 217 1.56 -20.76 -35.41
N GLN A 218 1.49 -22.06 -35.10
CA GLN A 218 0.81 -23.05 -35.94
C GLN A 218 -0.68 -22.72 -36.11
N ILE A 219 -1.36 -22.36 -35.02
CA ILE A 219 -2.78 -21.96 -35.06
C ILE A 219 -2.98 -20.69 -35.89
N LYS A 220 -2.15 -19.67 -35.71
CA LYS A 220 -2.25 -18.43 -36.51
C LYS A 220 -2.03 -18.68 -38.00
N GLN A 221 -1.09 -19.56 -38.35
CA GLN A 221 -0.89 -19.96 -39.74
C GLN A 221 -2.15 -20.66 -40.28
N ARG A 222 -2.73 -21.58 -39.51
CA ARG A 222 -3.96 -22.28 -39.92
C ARG A 222 -5.16 -21.34 -40.07
N ILE A 223 -5.31 -20.36 -39.18
CA ILE A 223 -6.35 -19.33 -39.29
C ILE A 223 -6.17 -18.55 -40.59
N LYS A 224 -4.95 -18.10 -40.91
CA LYS A 224 -4.67 -17.36 -42.16
C LYS A 224 -5.01 -18.17 -43.41
N GLU A 225 -4.66 -19.45 -43.44
CA GLU A 225 -4.98 -20.36 -44.56
C GLU A 225 -6.50 -20.50 -44.76
N LEU A 226 -7.25 -20.65 -43.66
CA LEU A 226 -8.71 -20.78 -43.70
C LEU A 226 -9.40 -19.45 -44.03
N GLU A 227 -8.90 -18.32 -43.54
CA GLU A 227 -9.42 -16.98 -43.85
C GLU A 227 -9.20 -16.59 -45.31
N ALA A 228 -8.03 -16.93 -45.87
CA ALA A 228 -7.71 -16.66 -47.28
C ALA A 228 -8.71 -17.31 -48.26
N ASN A 229 -9.32 -18.43 -47.87
CA ASN A 229 -10.26 -19.19 -48.68
C ASN A 229 -11.72 -19.05 -48.20
N GLN A 230 -12.00 -18.17 -47.24
CA GLN A 230 -13.28 -18.11 -46.56
C GLN A 230 -14.45 -17.78 -47.50
N GLU A 231 -14.25 -16.91 -48.48
CA GLU A 231 -15.29 -16.55 -49.46
C GLU A 231 -15.64 -17.73 -50.38
N ASP A 232 -14.64 -18.51 -50.83
CA ASP A 232 -14.88 -19.72 -51.62
C ASP A 232 -15.67 -20.76 -50.81
N TYR A 233 -15.35 -20.94 -49.52
CA TYR A 233 -16.10 -21.84 -48.64
C TYR A 233 -17.56 -21.42 -48.46
N LYS A 234 -17.84 -20.11 -48.39
CA LYS A 234 -19.22 -19.61 -48.32
C LYS A 234 -19.96 -19.86 -49.63
N GLN A 235 -19.34 -19.60 -50.77
CA GLN A 235 -19.95 -19.80 -52.10
C GLN A 235 -20.25 -21.27 -52.36
N ASN A 236 -19.31 -22.15 -52.03
CA ASN A 236 -19.45 -23.60 -52.22
C ASN A 236 -20.22 -24.30 -51.08
N LYS A 237 -20.78 -23.55 -50.12
CA LYS A 237 -21.48 -24.06 -48.93
C LYS A 237 -20.69 -25.12 -48.15
N ASN A 238 -19.38 -24.94 -48.08
CA ASN A 238 -18.49 -25.84 -47.33
C ASN A 238 -18.56 -25.51 -45.84
N HIS A 239 -19.65 -25.96 -45.20
CA HIS A 239 -19.92 -25.73 -43.78
C HIS A 239 -18.84 -26.30 -42.86
N GLU A 240 -18.22 -27.41 -43.23
CA GLU A 240 -17.17 -28.06 -42.45
C GLU A 240 -15.96 -27.13 -42.24
N LYS A 241 -15.48 -26.47 -43.32
CA LYS A 241 -14.35 -25.55 -43.24
C LYS A 241 -14.66 -24.28 -42.43
N LEU A 242 -15.90 -23.80 -42.49
CA LEU A 242 -16.34 -22.65 -41.70
C LEU A 242 -16.43 -23.00 -40.21
N GLU A 243 -16.88 -24.21 -39.86
CA GLU A 243 -16.86 -24.70 -38.48
C GLU A 243 -15.44 -24.95 -37.98
N GLU A 244 -14.54 -25.49 -38.83
CA GLU A 244 -13.11 -25.61 -38.52
C GLU A 244 -12.51 -24.24 -38.17
N LEU A 245 -12.78 -23.20 -38.97
CA LEU A 245 -12.30 -21.84 -38.69
C LEU A 245 -12.79 -21.31 -37.34
N LYS A 246 -14.07 -21.51 -37.00
CA LYS A 246 -14.61 -21.11 -35.69
C LYS A 246 -13.94 -21.87 -34.54
N ALA A 247 -13.76 -23.18 -34.70
CA ALA A 247 -13.10 -24.01 -33.71
C ALA A 247 -11.64 -23.58 -33.50
N VAL A 248 -10.88 -23.35 -34.57
CA VAL A 248 -9.48 -22.93 -34.49
C VAL A 248 -9.36 -21.54 -33.83
N LYS A 249 -10.24 -20.58 -34.15
CA LYS A 249 -10.30 -19.28 -33.46
C LYS A 249 -10.62 -19.41 -31.97
N SER A 250 -11.51 -20.33 -31.61
CA SER A 250 -11.81 -20.64 -30.20
C SER A 250 -10.57 -21.20 -29.47
N ILE A 251 -9.82 -22.11 -30.11
CA ILE A 251 -8.58 -22.65 -29.54
C ILE A 251 -7.50 -21.55 -29.40
N GLU A 252 -7.36 -20.64 -30.38
CA GLU A 252 -6.43 -19.49 -30.27
C GLU A 252 -6.71 -18.66 -29.01
N GLY A 253 -7.99 -18.39 -28.74
CA GLY A 253 -8.41 -17.70 -27.51
C GLY A 253 -7.95 -18.42 -26.25
N ARG A 254 -8.16 -19.75 -26.18
CA ARG A 254 -7.74 -20.59 -25.05
C ARG A 254 -6.22 -20.64 -24.88
N LEU A 255 -5.46 -20.70 -25.97
CA LEU A 255 -4.00 -20.75 -25.96
C LEU A 255 -3.36 -19.47 -25.42
N LYS A 256 -3.98 -18.30 -25.67
CA LYS A 256 -3.55 -17.05 -25.03
C LYS A 256 -3.63 -17.12 -23.50
N HIS A 257 -4.62 -17.83 -22.95
CA HIS A 257 -4.77 -18.02 -21.51
C HIS A 257 -3.84 -19.08 -20.91
N LEU A 258 -3.21 -19.92 -21.73
CA LEU A 258 -2.21 -20.91 -21.27
C LEU A 258 -0.80 -20.31 -21.15
N LYS A 259 -0.53 -19.20 -21.84
CA LYS A 259 0.79 -18.55 -21.85
C LYS A 259 1.13 -17.95 -20.49
N ASP A 260 0.14 -17.32 -19.86
CA ASP A 260 0.25 -16.67 -18.57
C ASP A 260 -0.95 -17.08 -17.70
N ASN A 261 -0.73 -17.32 -16.41
CA ASN A 261 -1.84 -17.46 -15.46
C ASN A 261 -2.72 -16.20 -15.57
N SER A 262 -4.05 -16.38 -15.57
CA SER A 262 -4.96 -15.24 -15.54
C SER A 262 -4.62 -14.33 -14.35
N LEU A 263 -4.81 -13.02 -14.49
CA LEU A 263 -4.53 -12.08 -13.41
C LEU A 263 -5.28 -12.46 -12.13
N LEU A 264 -6.52 -12.92 -12.28
CA LEU A 264 -7.33 -13.47 -11.19
C LEU A 264 -6.68 -14.69 -10.52
N ASP A 265 -6.12 -15.64 -11.28
CA ASP A 265 -5.45 -16.79 -10.68
C ASP A 265 -4.14 -16.40 -9.99
N ARG A 266 -3.44 -15.39 -10.50
CA ARG A 266 -2.26 -14.82 -9.83
C ARG A 266 -2.65 -14.13 -8.52
N ILE A 267 -3.77 -13.41 -8.48
CA ILE A 267 -4.32 -12.82 -7.24
C ILE A 267 -4.70 -13.92 -6.24
N LYS A 268 -5.37 -14.99 -6.68
CA LYS A 268 -5.72 -16.12 -5.80
C LYS A 268 -4.47 -16.73 -5.17
N ASN A 269 -3.45 -17.02 -5.97
CA ASN A 269 -2.20 -17.60 -5.49
C ASN A 269 -1.48 -16.63 -4.53
N LEU A 270 -1.40 -15.34 -4.87
CA LEU A 270 -0.88 -14.30 -3.98
C LEU A 270 -1.55 -14.36 -2.60
N VAL A 271 -2.88 -14.32 -2.56
CA VAL A 271 -3.64 -14.28 -1.30
C VAL A 271 -3.40 -15.57 -0.49
N ILE A 272 -3.50 -16.74 -1.13
CA ILE A 272 -3.35 -18.03 -0.44
C ILE A 272 -1.94 -18.21 0.10
N GLU A 273 -0.92 -17.95 -0.71
CA GLU A 273 0.48 -18.12 -0.34
C GLU A 273 0.92 -17.10 0.72
N THR A 274 0.46 -15.85 0.60
CA THR A 274 0.80 -14.79 1.57
C THR A 274 0.17 -15.03 2.92
N LEU A 275 -1.12 -15.43 2.95
CA LEU A 275 -1.85 -15.62 4.21
C LEU A 275 -1.64 -17.01 4.84
N LYS A 276 -0.95 -17.93 4.15
CA LYS A 276 -0.65 -19.30 4.62
C LYS A 276 -1.89 -20.05 5.13
N VAL A 277 -3.00 -19.88 4.42
CA VAL A 277 -4.32 -20.43 4.80
C VAL A 277 -4.42 -21.92 4.52
N ASN A 278 -5.29 -22.61 5.26
CA ASN A 278 -5.55 -24.04 5.02
C ASN A 278 -6.42 -24.27 3.76
N GLU A 279 -6.61 -25.53 3.36
CA GLU A 279 -7.37 -25.85 2.12
C GLU A 279 -8.83 -25.36 2.17
N PHE A 280 -9.49 -25.43 3.33
CA PHE A 280 -10.87 -24.96 3.47
C PHE A 280 -10.98 -23.45 3.27
N GLU A 281 -10.11 -22.68 3.93
CA GLU A 281 -10.03 -21.22 3.79
C GLU A 281 -9.60 -20.80 2.38
N SER A 282 -8.66 -21.53 1.79
CA SER A 282 -8.23 -21.36 0.39
C SER A 282 -9.43 -21.42 -0.56
N GLN A 283 -10.32 -22.40 -0.40
CA GLN A 283 -11.53 -22.49 -1.22
C GLN A 283 -12.49 -21.32 -0.99
N LYS A 284 -12.62 -20.83 0.24
CA LYS A 284 -13.41 -19.63 0.56
C LYS A 284 -12.84 -18.40 -0.15
N TYR A 285 -11.54 -18.13 0.00
CA TYR A 285 -10.88 -17.00 -0.66
C TYR A 285 -10.99 -17.09 -2.19
N LYS A 286 -10.83 -18.27 -2.79
CA LYS A 286 -11.01 -18.46 -4.25
C LYS A 286 -12.41 -18.05 -4.71
N LYS A 287 -13.46 -18.46 -3.98
CA LYS A 287 -14.85 -18.10 -4.29
C LYS A 287 -15.09 -16.60 -4.15
N THR A 288 -14.64 -16.01 -3.04
CA THR A 288 -14.73 -14.56 -2.81
C THR A 288 -14.02 -13.79 -3.92
N LEU A 289 -12.77 -14.13 -4.25
CA LEU A 289 -12.00 -13.43 -5.27
C LEU A 289 -12.62 -13.55 -6.67
N ASN A 290 -13.22 -14.69 -7.02
CA ASN A 290 -13.99 -14.81 -8.27
C ASN A 290 -15.15 -13.80 -8.30
N LYS A 291 -15.89 -13.67 -7.19
CA LYS A 291 -16.99 -12.70 -7.06
C LYS A 291 -16.48 -11.27 -7.21
N LEU A 292 -15.48 -10.88 -6.40
CA LEU A 292 -14.91 -9.53 -6.40
C LEU A 292 -14.33 -9.14 -7.77
N TYR A 293 -13.67 -10.08 -8.45
CA TYR A 293 -13.10 -9.82 -9.77
C TYR A 293 -14.19 -9.71 -10.86
N GLY A 294 -15.29 -10.48 -10.73
CA GLY A 294 -16.48 -10.31 -11.56
C GLY A 294 -17.09 -8.91 -11.41
N ILE A 295 -17.23 -8.45 -10.16
CA ILE A 295 -17.68 -7.08 -9.81
C ILE A 295 -16.77 -6.02 -10.45
N ARG A 296 -15.45 -6.18 -10.35
CA ARG A 296 -14.47 -5.31 -11.01
C ARG A 296 -14.64 -5.31 -12.53
N SER A 297 -14.83 -6.48 -13.14
CA SER A 297 -15.07 -6.59 -14.60
C SER A 297 -16.32 -5.80 -15.02
N THR A 298 -17.42 -5.96 -14.30
CA THR A 298 -18.66 -5.21 -14.55
C THR A 298 -18.46 -3.70 -14.38
N LEU A 299 -17.79 -3.24 -13.30
CA LEU A 299 -17.53 -1.81 -13.12
C LEU A 299 -16.71 -1.21 -14.26
N VAL A 300 -15.66 -1.90 -14.70
CA VAL A 300 -14.76 -1.40 -15.74
C VAL A 300 -15.45 -1.36 -17.11
N HIS A 301 -16.28 -2.34 -17.43
CA HIS A 301 -16.90 -2.45 -18.76
C HIS A 301 -18.26 -1.75 -18.86
N GLU A 302 -19.08 -1.81 -17.81
CA GLU A 302 -20.46 -1.29 -17.83
C GLU A 302 -20.59 0.03 -17.05
N GLY A 303 -19.61 0.38 -16.22
CA GLY A 303 -19.63 1.59 -15.38
C GLY A 303 -20.71 1.58 -14.29
N LYS A 304 -21.43 0.47 -14.12
CA LYS A 304 -22.61 0.38 -13.25
C LYS A 304 -22.63 -0.93 -12.48
N ILE A 305 -22.91 -0.84 -11.19
CA ILE A 305 -23.36 -1.93 -10.34
C ILE A 305 -24.65 -1.46 -9.69
N LYS A 306 -25.57 -2.39 -9.44
CA LYS A 306 -26.75 -2.10 -8.60
C LYS A 306 -26.27 -1.75 -7.20
N ASP A 307 -26.36 -0.46 -6.87
CA ASP A 307 -26.05 0.02 -5.54
C ASP A 307 -27.00 -0.65 -4.52
N GLY A 308 -26.44 -1.19 -3.45
CA GLY A 308 -27.20 -1.92 -2.45
C GLY A 308 -26.31 -2.56 -1.38
N LYS A 309 -26.93 -3.08 -0.32
CA LYS A 309 -26.26 -3.68 0.83
C LYS A 309 -25.19 -4.72 0.45
N SER A 310 -25.47 -5.51 -0.59
CA SER A 310 -24.53 -6.51 -1.11
C SER A 310 -23.20 -5.91 -1.58
N PHE A 311 -23.19 -4.73 -2.22
CA PHE A 311 -21.94 -4.15 -2.72
C PHE A 311 -21.06 -3.60 -1.60
N LEU A 312 -21.67 -3.05 -0.53
CA LEU A 312 -20.92 -2.59 0.64
C LEU A 312 -20.27 -3.76 1.39
N GLU A 313 -20.96 -4.89 1.48
CA GLU A 313 -20.39 -6.14 2.03
C GLU A 313 -19.20 -6.63 1.17
N ASP A 314 -19.33 -6.57 -0.16
CA ASP A 314 -18.24 -6.91 -1.09
C ASP A 314 -17.04 -5.96 -0.98
N LEU A 315 -17.29 -4.67 -0.77
CA LEU A 315 -16.25 -3.68 -0.50
C LEU A 315 -15.52 -3.97 0.81
N GLN A 316 -16.24 -4.25 1.90
CA GLN A 316 -15.63 -4.61 3.19
C GLN A 316 -14.81 -5.89 3.09
N GLU A 317 -15.28 -6.89 2.34
CA GLU A 317 -14.54 -8.13 2.13
C GLU A 317 -13.25 -7.88 1.32
N ALA A 318 -13.31 -7.03 0.29
CA ALA A 318 -12.13 -6.60 -0.46
C ALA A 318 -11.12 -5.85 0.43
N GLU A 319 -11.59 -4.93 1.29
CA GLU A 319 -10.76 -4.20 2.25
C GLU A 319 -10.03 -5.15 3.19
N HIS A 320 -10.75 -6.09 3.80
CA HIS A 320 -10.17 -7.08 4.70
C HIS A 320 -9.09 -7.93 4.02
N ILE A 321 -9.34 -8.38 2.78
CA ILE A 321 -8.36 -9.17 2.03
C ILE A 321 -7.10 -8.34 1.74
N VAL A 322 -7.26 -7.12 1.22
CA VAL A 322 -6.14 -6.23 0.89
C VAL A 322 -5.31 -5.91 2.14
N GLN A 323 -5.98 -5.53 3.23
CA GLN A 323 -5.34 -5.20 4.50
C GLN A 323 -4.55 -6.39 5.06
N ALA A 324 -5.15 -7.59 5.05
CA ALA A 324 -4.48 -8.80 5.53
C ALA A 324 -3.24 -9.16 4.68
N VAL A 325 -3.34 -9.06 3.35
CA VAL A 325 -2.23 -9.33 2.43
C VAL A 325 -1.09 -8.31 2.62
N LEU A 326 -1.42 -7.02 2.66
CA LEU A 326 -0.43 -5.95 2.87
C LEU A 326 0.25 -6.10 4.23
N LYS A 327 -0.52 -6.36 5.29
CA LYS A 327 0.02 -6.59 6.64
C LYS A 327 0.97 -7.78 6.67
N ALA A 328 0.58 -8.93 6.12
CA ALA A 328 1.42 -10.12 6.06
C ALA A 328 2.72 -9.88 5.25
N LYS A 329 2.63 -9.19 4.11
CA LYS A 329 3.79 -8.81 3.29
C LYS A 329 4.72 -7.85 4.04
N PHE A 330 4.17 -6.82 4.66
CA PHE A 330 4.94 -5.84 5.43
C PHE A 330 5.63 -6.50 6.63
N CYS A 331 4.92 -7.31 7.43
CA CYS A 331 5.50 -8.08 8.54
C CYS A 331 6.65 -8.99 8.10
N SER A 332 6.54 -9.62 6.92
CA SER A 332 7.59 -10.53 6.43
C SER A 332 8.91 -9.84 6.12
N ILE A 333 8.90 -8.51 5.95
CA ILE A 333 10.09 -7.70 5.69
C ILE A 333 10.59 -7.06 6.98
N VAL A 334 9.69 -6.56 7.82
CA VAL A 334 10.02 -5.86 9.08
C VAL A 334 10.43 -6.84 10.21
N GLU A 335 10.37 -8.16 9.96
CA GLU A 335 10.56 -9.21 10.98
C GLU A 335 9.64 -9.07 12.20
N ILE A 336 8.45 -8.51 12.00
CA ILE A 336 7.40 -8.47 13.04
C ILE A 336 6.89 -9.91 13.18
N HIS A 337 7.39 -10.62 14.19
CA HIS A 337 6.80 -11.88 14.62
C HIS A 337 5.44 -11.58 15.25
N ASN A 338 4.36 -11.82 14.49
CA ASN A 338 2.98 -11.82 15.00
C ASN A 338 2.73 -12.99 15.96
#